data_AF-X0T868-F1
#
_entry.id   AF-X0T868-F1
#
_cell.length_a   1.000
_cell.length_b   1.000
_cell.length_c   1.000
_cell.angle_alpha   90.00
_cell.angle_beta   90.00
_cell.angle_gamma   90.00
#
_symmetry.space_group_name_H-M   'P 1'
#
loop_
_entity.id
_entity.type
_entity.pdbx_description
1 polymer ?
#
loop_
_entity_poly.entity_id
_entity_poly.type
_entity_poly.pdbx_seq_one_letter_code
_entity_poly.pdbx_strand_id
1 'polypeptide(L)'
;RHSVEQSLGFWGANDRLPERDILAMNTLCGHGLVSFNLIHKMIDYVKMRRLTPAEAAKIMGKCCECAVFNTVRAEHLLEKMLET
;
A
#
# COMPACT_ATOMS: atom_id res chain seq x y z
N ARG A 1 9.95 23.69 17.09
CA ARG A 1 9.17 22.82 16.17
C ARG A 1 10.14 22.31 15.11
N HIS A 2 10.42 21.00 15.10
CA HIS A 2 11.44 20.38 14.24
C HIS A 2 10.76 19.72 13.02
N SER A 3 11.46 19.58 11.89
CA SER A 3 10.90 19.14 10.59
C SER A 3 10.37 17.70 10.55
N VAL A 4 10.44 16.97 11.67
CA VAL A 4 9.99 15.58 11.81
C VAL A 4 8.53 15.36 11.37
N GLU A 5 7.66 16.36 11.59
CA GLU A 5 6.23 16.28 11.28
C GLU A 5 5.86 17.06 10.00
N GLN A 6 6.79 17.22 9.06
CA GLN A 6 6.56 17.95 7.81
C GLN A 6 6.67 16.99 6.62
N SER A 7 5.55 16.69 5.99
CA SER A 7 5.53 16.02 4.68
C SER A 7 5.45 17.08 3.59
N LEU A 8 6.39 17.04 2.65
CA LEU A 8 6.41 17.96 1.51
C LEU A 8 5.35 17.60 0.46
N GLY A 9 4.78 16.39 0.50
CA GLY A 9 3.83 15.93 -0.52
C GLY A 9 4.50 15.50 -1.84
N PHE A 10 3.69 15.35 -2.90
CA PHE A 10 4.15 14.90 -4.22
C PHE A 10 4.32 16.11 -5.16
N TRP A 11 5.49 16.20 -5.81
CA TRP A 11 5.86 17.28 -6.73
C TRP A 11 6.34 16.71 -8.07
N GLY A 12 6.06 17.43 -9.17
CA GLY A 12 6.49 17.05 -10.53
C GLY A 12 5.35 16.41 -11.35
N ALA A 13 5.69 15.38 -12.14
CA ALA A 13 4.78 14.69 -13.05
C ALA A 13 3.83 13.74 -12.28
N ASN A 14 2.92 14.32 -11.50
CA ASN A 14 1.96 13.61 -10.66
C ASN A 14 0.96 12.76 -11.47
N ASP A 15 0.80 13.06 -12.75
CA ASP A 15 0.02 12.30 -13.74
C ASP A 15 0.62 10.92 -14.05
N ARG A 16 1.92 10.73 -13.79
CA ARG A 16 2.62 9.46 -13.99
C ARG A 16 2.62 8.56 -12.75
N LEU A 17 2.09 9.05 -11.64
CA LEU A 17 1.99 8.26 -10.41
C LEU A 17 0.86 7.24 -10.52
N PRO A 18 1.00 6.07 -9.86
CA PRO A 18 -0.11 5.14 -9.71
C PRO A 18 -1.32 5.78 -9.01
N GLU A 19 -2.47 5.11 -9.11
CA GLU A 19 -3.66 5.51 -8.38
C GLU A 19 -3.37 5.65 -6.88
N ARG A 20 -4.07 6.57 -6.21
CA ARG A 20 -3.77 6.95 -4.82
C ARG A 20 -3.77 5.75 -3.86
N ASP A 21 -4.66 4.80 -4.09
CA ASP A 21 -4.77 3.56 -3.32
C ASP A 21 -3.53 2.67 -3.47
N ILE A 22 -3.05 2.52 -4.71
CA ILE A 22 -1.83 1.76 -5.03
C ILE A 22 -0.60 2.44 -4.44
N LEU A 23 -0.51 3.77 -4.57
CA LEU A 23 0.58 4.56 -4.05
C LEU A 23 0.62 4.54 -2.51
N ALA A 24 -0.53 4.63 -1.86
CA ALA A 24 -0.65 4.52 -0.41
C ALA A 24 -0.15 3.17 0.11
N MET A 25 -0.42 2.09 -0.63
CA MET A 25 0.09 0.75 -0.30
C MET A 25 1.58 0.61 -0.56
N ASN A 26 2.07 1.04 -1.73
CA ASN A 26 3.48 0.91 -2.09
C ASN A 26 4.40 1.69 -1.13
N THR A 27 4.00 2.89 -0.73
CA THR A 27 4.78 3.75 0.19
C THR A 27 4.87 3.21 1.62
N LEU A 28 4.10 2.17 1.98
CA LEU A 28 4.32 1.41 3.22
C LEU A 28 5.68 0.67 3.18
N CYS A 29 6.20 0.38 1.99
CA CYS A 29 7.57 -0.09 1.79
C CYS A 29 8.45 1.06 1.27
N GLY A 30 9.35 1.57 2.11
CA GLY A 30 10.26 2.67 1.72
C GLY A 30 11.26 2.35 0.60
N HIS A 31 11.46 1.07 0.27
CA HIS A 31 12.40 0.61 -0.76
C HIS A 31 11.72 0.13 -2.05
N GLY A 32 10.39 0.20 -2.14
CA GLY A 32 9.67 -0.18 -3.36
C GLY A 32 9.69 -1.67 -3.70
N LEU A 33 9.98 -2.56 -2.73
CA LEU A 33 10.02 -4.01 -2.96
C LEU A 33 8.64 -4.64 -3.17
N VAL A 34 7.57 -3.96 -2.74
CA VAL A 34 6.18 -4.37 -3.02
C VAL A 34 5.76 -3.76 -4.36
N SER A 35 5.78 -4.56 -5.42
CA SER A 35 5.49 -4.08 -6.78
C SER A 35 4.03 -3.63 -6.94
N PHE A 36 3.78 -2.64 -7.81
CA PHE A 36 2.43 -2.17 -8.11
C PHE A 36 1.51 -3.30 -8.61
N ASN A 37 2.03 -4.17 -9.48
CA ASN A 37 1.28 -5.31 -10.01
C ASN A 37 0.83 -6.29 -8.91
N LEU A 38 1.68 -6.52 -7.90
CA LEU A 38 1.29 -7.34 -6.75
C LEU A 38 0.17 -6.66 -5.96
N ILE A 39 0.27 -5.36 -5.72
CA ILE A 39 -0.76 -4.59 -5.01
C ILE A 39 -2.11 -4.68 -5.73
N HIS A 40 -2.14 -4.44 -7.04
CA HIS A 40 -3.36 -4.60 -7.85
C HIS A 40 -3.96 -6.00 -7.69
N LYS A 41 -3.14 -7.04 -7.86
CA LYS A 41 -3.58 -8.43 -7.72
C LYS A 41 -4.17 -8.73 -6.34
N MET A 42 -3.57 -8.18 -5.28
CA MET A 42 -4.06 -8.37 -3.91
C MET A 42 -5.40 -7.65 -3.69
N ILE A 43 -5.55 -6.43 -4.20
CA ILE A 43 -6.83 -5.70 -4.16
C ILE A 43 -7.91 -6.48 -4.90
N ASP A 44 -7.63 -6.98 -6.11
CA ASP A 44 -8.58 -7.77 -6.89
C ASP A 44 -8.97 -9.06 -6.15
N TYR A 45 -8.01 -9.74 -5.53
CA TYR A 45 -8.28 -10.97 -4.78
C TYR A 45 -9.15 -10.70 -3.54
N VAL A 46 -8.96 -9.57 -2.88
CA VAL A 46 -9.80 -9.15 -1.76
C VAL A 46 -11.21 -8.78 -2.24
N LYS A 47 -11.34 -8.02 -3.34
CA LYS A 47 -12.64 -7.68 -3.95
C LYS A 47 -13.42 -8.92 -4.41
N MET A 48 -12.71 -9.92 -4.95
CA MET A 48 -13.28 -11.21 -5.36
C MET A 48 -13.52 -12.18 -4.19
N ARG A 49 -13.25 -11.77 -2.94
CA ARG A 49 -13.36 -12.61 -1.73
C ARG A 49 -12.52 -13.89 -1.79
N ARG A 50 -11.41 -13.87 -2.53
CA ARG A 50 -10.41 -14.97 -2.60
C ARG A 50 -9.43 -14.92 -1.44
N LEU A 51 -9.19 -13.74 -0.89
CA LEU A 51 -8.36 -13.49 0.29
C LEU A 51 -9.08 -12.52 1.21
N THR A 52 -8.81 -12.64 2.51
CA THR A 52 -9.15 -11.59 3.46
C THR A 52 -8.18 -10.40 3.35
N PRO A 53 -8.59 -9.18 3.77
CA PRO A 53 -7.69 -8.02 3.87
C PRO A 53 -6.39 -8.33 4.64
N ALA A 54 -6.50 -9.01 5.78
CA ALA A 54 -5.36 -9.41 6.61
C ALA A 54 -4.37 -10.33 5.87
N GLU A 55 -4.88 -11.33 5.13
CA GLU A 55 -4.04 -12.26 4.37
C GLU A 55 -3.31 -11.56 3.23
N ALA A 56 -4.01 -10.71 2.48
CA ALA A 56 -3.43 -9.92 1.40
C ALA A 56 -2.34 -8.97 1.92
N ALA A 57 -2.58 -8.28 3.03
CA ALA A 57 -1.61 -7.43 3.70
C ALA A 57 -0.35 -8.22 4.12
N LYS A 58 -0.54 -9.41 4.70
CA LYS A 58 0.57 -10.29 5.08
C LYS A 58 1.37 -10.78 3.88
N ILE A 59 0.72 -11.10 2.75
CA ILE A 59 1.41 -11.51 1.51
C ILE A 59 2.29 -10.36 0.99
N MET A 60 1.76 -9.14 0.92
CA MET A 60 2.54 -7.96 0.49
C MET A 60 3.72 -7.69 1.43
N GLY A 61 3.51 -7.81 2.74
CA GLY A 61 4.55 -7.61 3.74
C GLY A 61 5.75 -8.54 3.58
N LYS A 62 5.57 -9.76 3.05
CA LYS A 62 6.68 -10.70 2.80
C LYS A 62 7.71 -10.19 1.80
N CYS A 63 7.34 -9.27 0.91
CA CYS A 63 8.29 -8.67 -0.04
C CYS A 63 9.18 -7.62 0.64
N CYS A 64 8.86 -7.18 1.85
CA CYS A 64 9.60 -6.14 2.55
C CYS A 64 10.72 -6.73 3.42
N GLU A 65 11.95 -6.70 2.91
CA GLU A 65 13.14 -7.20 3.63
C GLU A 65 13.49 -6.38 4.89
N CYS A 66 13.09 -5.10 4.94
CA CYS A 66 13.37 -4.25 6.10
C CYS A 66 12.28 -4.29 7.19
N ALA A 67 11.23 -5.09 7.01
CA ALA A 67 10.11 -5.22 7.95
C ALA A 67 9.37 -3.91 8.32
N VAL A 68 9.52 -2.86 7.53
CA VAL A 68 8.82 -1.56 7.75
C VAL A 68 7.39 -1.56 7.19
N PHE A 69 7.07 -2.49 6.28
CA PHE A 69 5.74 -2.59 5.70
C PHE A 69 4.68 -2.82 6.78
N ASN A 70 3.87 -1.81 7.03
CA ASN A 70 2.86 -1.84 8.09
C ASN A 70 1.64 -2.63 7.61
N THR A 71 1.59 -3.92 7.93
CA THR A 71 0.51 -4.82 7.55
C THR A 71 -0.83 -4.43 8.16
N VAL A 72 -0.85 -3.89 9.38
CA VAL A 72 -2.08 -3.42 10.04
C VAL A 72 -2.67 -2.25 9.24
N ARG A 73 -1.84 -1.28 8.84
CA ARG A 73 -2.30 -0.17 8.00
C ARG A 73 -2.74 -0.64 6.61
N ALA A 74 -2.03 -1.60 6.02
CA ALA A 74 -2.41 -2.17 4.72
C ALA A 74 -3.78 -2.86 4.77
N GLU A 75 -4.08 -3.58 5.85
CA GLU A 75 -5.39 -4.20 6.08
C GLU A 75 -6.52 -3.15 6.12
N HIS A 76 -6.37 -2.10 6.92
CA HIS A 76 -7.36 -1.01 7.00
C HIS A 76 -7.56 -0.30 5.65
N LEU A 77 -6.50 -0.15 4.85
CA LEU A 77 -6.62 0.41 3.50
C LEU A 77 -7.45 -0.50 2.59
N LEU A 78 -7.27 -1.83 2.66
CA LEU A 78 -8.06 -2.79 1.88
C LEU A 78 -9.53 -2.82 2.31
N GLU A 79 -9.80 -2.75 3.61
CA GLU A 79 -11.17 -2.70 4.14
C GLU A 79 -11.90 -1.46 3.61
N LYS A 80 -11.25 -0.29 3.66
CA LYS A 80 -11.83 0.95 3.13
C LYS A 80 -12.16 0.87 1.63
N MET A 81 -11.35 0.13 0.86
CA MET A 81 -11.59 -0.09 -0.57
C MET A 81 -12.76 -1.05 -0.86
N LEU A 82 -13.25 -1.80 0.14
CA LEU A 82 -14.44 -2.64 0.01
C LEU A 82 -15.74 -1.89 0.35
N GLU A 83 -15.65 -0.84 1.14
CA GLU A 83 -16.78 0.01 1.54
C GLU A 83 -17.20 1.02 0.45
N THR A 84 -16.33 1.25 -0.54
CA THR A 84 -16.52 2.19 -1.65
C THR A 84 -16.95 1.46 -2.91
#